data_AF-A0A7K2WW74-F1
#
_entry.id   AF-A0A7K2WW74-F1
#
_cell.length_a   1.000
_cell.length_b   1.000
_cell.length_c   1.000
_cell.angle_alpha   90.00
_cell.angle_beta   90.00
_cell.angle_gamma   90.00
#
_symmetry.space_group_name_H-M   'P 1'
#
loop_
_entity.id
_entity.type
_entity.pdbx_description
1 polymer ?
#
loop_
_entity_poly.entity_id
_entity_poly.type
_entity_poly.pdbx_seq_one_letter_code
_entity_poly.pdbx_strand_id
1 'polypeptide(L)'
;RTWVETVRRLSGRALIVPETGELVALGAAALAASAATGEDPVAIASSWGTGAGPELEAVERDVETWERVGSVLDRAAPGLLS
;
A
#
# COMPACT_ATOMS: atom_id res chain seq x y z
N ARG A 1 -10.51 -7.71 6.29
CA ARG A 1 -10.93 -6.93 5.10
C ARG A 1 -11.03 -5.42 5.35
N THR A 2 -11.33 -4.97 6.56
CA THR A 2 -11.54 -3.55 6.93
C THR A 2 -10.44 -2.60 6.46
N TRP A 3 -9.16 -2.94 6.64
CA TRP A 3 -8.05 -2.06 6.23
C TRP A 3 -8.04 -1.77 4.72
N VAL A 4 -8.32 -2.79 3.89
CA VAL A 4 -8.35 -2.66 2.43
C VAL A 4 -9.42 -1.65 2.02
N GLU A 5 -10.64 -1.79 2.55
CA GLU A 5 -11.73 -0.87 2.24
C GLU A 5 -11.44 0.56 2.75
N THR A 6 -10.76 0.69 3.90
CA THR A 6 -10.31 1.99 4.40
C THR A 6 -9.35 2.65 3.41
N VAL A 7 -8.33 1.94 2.93
CA VAL A 7 -7.38 2.51 1.94
C VAL A 7 -8.07 2.84 0.62
N ARG A 8 -8.98 1.98 0.14
CA ARG A 8 -9.77 2.25 -1.07
C ARG A 8 -10.55 3.56 -0.94
N ARG A 9 -11.30 3.73 0.16
CA ARG A 9 -12.09 4.94 0.43
C ARG A 9 -11.24 6.18 0.68
N LEU A 10 -10.08 6.04 1.30
CA LEU A 10 -9.17 7.18 1.53
C LEU A 10 -8.45 7.64 0.26
N SER A 11 -8.05 6.71 -0.60
CA SER A 11 -7.28 7.02 -1.81
C SER A 11 -8.16 7.35 -3.01
N GLY A 12 -9.33 6.73 -3.11
CA GLY A 12 -10.18 6.76 -4.31
C GLY A 12 -9.54 6.08 -5.54
N ARG A 13 -8.51 5.25 -5.34
CA ARG A 13 -7.74 4.63 -6.43
C ARG A 13 -7.97 3.12 -6.47
N ALA A 14 -7.78 2.53 -7.64
CA ALA A 14 -7.68 1.09 -7.77
C ALA A 14 -6.50 0.57 -6.92
N LEU A 15 -6.68 -0.62 -6.32
CA LEU A 15 -5.68 -1.25 -5.48
C LEU A 15 -5.34 -2.64 -6.00
N ILE A 16 -4.05 -2.96 -6.00
CA ILE A 16 -3.55 -4.32 -6.18
C ILE A 16 -3.14 -4.82 -4.80
N VAL A 17 -3.63 -6.00 -4.40
CA VAL A 17 -3.23 -6.66 -3.15
C VAL A 17 -2.36 -7.86 -3.51
N PRO A 18 -1.02 -7.79 -3.34
CA PRO A 18 -0.15 -8.91 -3.69
C PRO A 18 -0.51 -10.18 -2.92
N GLU A 19 -0.46 -11.34 -3.59
CA GLU A 19 -0.75 -12.64 -2.97
C GLU A 19 0.41 -13.17 -2.10
N THR A 20 1.65 -12.76 -2.40
CA THR A 20 2.84 -13.22 -1.69
C THR A 20 3.04 -12.51 -0.35
N GLY A 21 3.38 -13.26 0.69
CA GLY A 21 3.65 -12.74 2.04
C GLY A 21 5.11 -12.33 2.29
N GLU A 22 6.04 -12.78 1.44
CA GLU A 22 7.49 -12.70 1.67
C GLU A 22 8.15 -11.60 0.81
N LEU A 23 7.47 -10.46 0.63
CA LEU A 23 7.94 -9.36 -0.25
C LEU A 23 9.35 -8.86 0.10
N VAL A 24 9.71 -8.88 1.39
CA VAL A 24 11.05 -8.50 1.87
C VAL A 24 12.10 -9.51 1.42
N ALA A 25 11.85 -10.81 1.61
CA ALA A 25 12.77 -11.87 1.20
C ALA A 25 12.95 -11.88 -0.32
N LEU A 26 11.87 -11.64 -1.07
CA LEU A 26 11.92 -11.48 -2.51
C LEU A 26 12.82 -10.30 -2.94
N GLY A 27 12.64 -9.13 -2.33
CA GLY A 27 13.50 -7.98 -2.60
C GLY A 27 14.97 -8.28 -2.32
N ALA A 28 15.26 -8.95 -1.20
CA ALA A 28 16.62 -9.38 -0.87
C ALA A 28 17.20 -10.35 -1.91
N ALA A 29 16.39 -11.32 -2.38
CA ALA A 29 16.80 -12.25 -3.42
C ALA A 29 17.11 -11.55 -4.75
N ALA A 30 16.30 -10.57 -5.15
CA ALA A 30 16.53 -9.80 -6.38
C ALA A 30 17.81 -8.97 -6.31
N LEU A 31 18.08 -8.36 -5.15
CA LEU A 31 19.33 -7.64 -4.91
C LEU A 31 20.55 -8.57 -4.92
N ALA A 32 20.44 -9.76 -4.33
CA ALA A 32 21.52 -10.75 -4.36
C ALA A 32 21.79 -11.25 -5.80
N ALA A 33 20.74 -11.50 -6.58
CA ALA A 33 20.85 -11.89 -7.98
C ALA A 33 21.49 -10.77 -8.82
N SER A 34 21.08 -9.52 -8.62
CA SER A 34 21.71 -8.36 -9.25
C SER A 34 23.20 -8.24 -8.89
N ALA A 35 23.57 -8.42 -7.62
CA ALA A 35 24.97 -8.40 -7.20
C ALA A 35 25.82 -9.52 -7.86
N ALA A 36 25.22 -10.67 -8.15
CA ALA A 36 25.90 -11.80 -8.78
C ALA A 36 26.03 -11.66 -10.31
N THR A 37 25.10 -10.97 -10.96
CA THR A 37 24.97 -10.94 -12.43
C THR A 37 25.27 -9.59 -13.06
N GLY A 38 25.16 -8.50 -12.30
CA GLY A 38 25.20 -7.12 -12.79
C GLY A 38 23.90 -6.65 -13.45
N GLU A 39 22.85 -7.49 -13.47
CA GLU A 39 21.54 -7.12 -14.02
C GLU A 39 20.78 -6.15 -13.09
N ASP A 40 19.79 -5.43 -13.64
CA ASP A 40 18.94 -4.53 -12.87
C ASP A 40 18.05 -5.31 -11.88
N PRO A 41 18.13 -5.04 -10.56
CA PRO A 41 17.34 -5.76 -9.56
C PRO A 41 15.83 -5.52 -9.75
N VAL A 42 15.39 -4.38 -10.28
CA VAL A 42 13.97 -4.10 -10.53
C VAL A 42 13.45 -4.94 -11.70
N ALA A 43 14.23 -5.05 -12.78
CA ALA A 43 13.93 -5.95 -13.89
C ALA A 43 13.85 -7.41 -13.44
N ILE A 44 14.81 -7.88 -12.64
CA ILE A 44 14.80 -9.23 -12.05
C ILE A 44 13.52 -9.46 -11.22
N ALA A 45 13.25 -8.60 -10.24
CA ALA A 45 12.09 -8.74 -9.37
C ALA A 45 10.76 -8.71 -10.15
N SER A 46 10.66 -7.83 -11.15
CA SER A 46 9.47 -7.71 -11.99
C SER A 46 9.24 -8.95 -12.85
N SER A 47 10.31 -9.57 -13.35
CA SER A 47 10.23 -10.81 -14.14
C SER A 47 9.64 -11.99 -13.36
N TRP A 48 9.73 -11.97 -12.03
CA TRP A 48 9.17 -13.01 -11.17
C TRP A 48 7.65 -12.89 -10.98
N GLY A 49 7.02 -11.78 -11.39
CA GLY A 49 5.56 -11.64 -11.39
C GLY A 49 4.90 -11.65 -10.00
N THR A 50 5.68 -11.46 -8.94
CA THR A 50 5.25 -11.60 -7.53
C THR A 50 4.52 -10.39 -6.97
N GLY A 51 4.50 -9.28 -7.69
CA GLY A 51 3.66 -8.12 -7.37
C GLY A 51 2.19 -8.29 -7.80
N ALA A 52 1.85 -9.38 -8.48
CA ALA A 52 0.50 -9.67 -8.92
C ALA A 52 -0.43 -10.07 -7.75
N GLY A 53 -1.72 -9.86 -7.96
CA GLY A 53 -2.79 -10.27 -7.07
C GLY A 53 -4.13 -9.67 -7.48
N PRO A 54 -5.21 -9.87 -6.71
CA PRO A 54 -6.51 -9.32 -7.02
C PRO A 54 -6.44 -7.80 -7.14
N GLU A 55 -6.88 -7.31 -8.30
CA GLU A 55 -7.14 -5.90 -8.53
C GLU A 55 -8.54 -5.55 -8.03
N LEU A 56 -8.61 -4.47 -7.26
CA LEU A 56 -9.84 -3.93 -6.71
C LEU A 56 -10.08 -2.58 -7.35
N GLU A 57 -11.23 -2.44 -7.99
CA GLU A 57 -11.64 -1.22 -8.68
C GLU A 57 -11.53 0.03 -7.81
N ALA A 58 -11.32 1.18 -8.45
CA ALA A 58 -11.43 2.46 -7.78
C ALA A 58 -12.84 2.65 -7.19
N VAL A 59 -12.91 3.34 -6.05
CA VAL A 59 -14.16 3.77 -5.44
C VAL A 59 -14.13 5.28 -5.25
N GLU A 60 -15.29 5.90 -5.07
CA GLU A 60 -15.33 7.31 -4.73
C GLU A 60 -14.61 7.56 -3.40
N ARG A 61 -13.83 8.65 -3.35
CA ARG A 61 -13.13 9.03 -2.14
C ARG A 61 -14.13 9.48 -1.08
N ASP A 62 -14.03 8.91 0.12
CA ASP A 62 -14.94 9.22 1.20
C ASP A 62 -14.49 10.49 1.96
N VAL A 63 -14.81 11.64 1.35
CA VAL A 63 -14.49 12.95 1.91
C VAL A 63 -15.34 13.25 3.14
N GLU A 64 -16.61 12.84 3.15
CA GLU A 64 -17.54 13.07 4.27
C GLU A 64 -17.00 12.46 5.58
N THR A 65 -16.60 11.19 5.56
CA THR A 65 -16.05 10.54 6.75
C THR A 65 -14.74 11.18 7.17
N TRP A 66 -13.90 11.57 6.21
CA TRP A 66 -12.64 12.25 6.52
C TRP A 66 -12.91 13.59 7.22
N GLU A 67 -13.74 14.46 6.67
CA GLU A 67 -14.09 15.74 7.28
C GLU A 67 -14.68 15.57 8.67
N ARG A 68 -15.57 14.59 8.85
CA ARG A 68 -16.16 14.27 10.15
C ARG A 68 -15.10 13.88 11.18
N VAL A 69 -14.19 12.96 10.85
CA VAL A 69 -13.10 12.52 11.74
C VAL A 69 -12.14 13.66 12.03
N GLY A 70 -11.74 14.42 11.00
CA GLY A 70 -10.88 15.60 11.13
C GLY A 70 -11.48 16.61 12.12
N SER A 71 -12.76 16.93 11.97
CA SER A 71 -13.44 17.88 12.87
C SER A 71 -13.43 17.46 14.35
N VAL A 72 -13.49 16.15 14.63
CA VAL A 72 -13.42 15.62 15.99
C VAL A 72 -12.01 15.78 16.55
N LEU A 73 -11.00 15.43 15.75
CA LEU A 73 -9.59 15.57 16.13
C LEU A 73 -9.23 17.03 16.38
N ASP A 74 -9.68 17.96 15.54
CA ASP A 74 -9.44 19.39 15.71
C ASP A 74 -10.02 19.93 17.02
N ARG A 75 -11.23 19.50 17.40
CA ARG A 75 -11.85 19.87 18.68
C ARG A 75 -11.15 19.25 19.88
N ALA A 76 -10.57 18.06 19.74
CA ALA A 76 -9.94 17.33 20.82
C ALA A 76 -8.46 17.69 21.03
N ALA A 77 -7.76 18.14 19.97
CA ALA A 77 -6.32 18.41 19.99
C ALA A 77 -5.85 19.32 21.13
N PRO A 78 -6.56 20.43 21.49
CA PRO A 78 -6.14 21.29 22.61
C PRO A 78 -6.07 20.57 23.97
N GLY A 79 -6.86 19.51 24.18
CA GLY A 79 -6.87 18.73 25.42
C GLY A 79 -6.03 17.44 25.38
N LEU A 80 -5.54 17.04 24.21
CA LEU A 80 -4.70 15.85 24.02
C LEU A 80 -3.20 16.16 23.89
N LEU A 81 -2.86 17.40 23.52
CA LEU A 81 -1.49 17.86 23.29
C LEU A 81 -0.98 18.84 24.37
N SER A 82 -1.76 19.02 25.44
CA SER A 82 -1.38 19.73 26.68
C SER A 82 -0.75 18.77 27.68
#